data_AF-A0A0F9C8P8-F1
#
_entry.id   AF-A0A0F9C8P8-F1
#
_cell.length_a   1.000
_cell.length_b   1.000
_cell.length_c   1.000
_cell.angle_alpha   90.00
_cell.angle_beta   90.00
_cell.angle_gamma   90.00
#
_symmetry.space_group_name_H-M   'P 1'
#
loop_
_entity.id
_entity.type
_entity.pdbx_description
1 polymer ?
#
loop_
_entity_poly.entity_id
_entity_poly.type
_entity_poly.pdbx_seq_one_letter_code
_entity_poly.pdbx_strand_id
1 'polypeptide(L)'
;MSIFKKQLTDRQVATRLAWHFIGLPYIWGGDDPVLGFDCSGLVIELLRSVNRLPRKGDWTASTLSRMFPSILSPQEGALVFYGGSDKITHVAYCINSKLCIEAGGGGRDN
;
A
#
# COMPACT_ATOMS: atom_id res chain seq x y z
N MET A 1 4.77 -37.83 -9.94
CA MET A 1 4.53 -36.95 -8.78
C MET A 1 4.57 -35.50 -9.28
N SER A 2 3.44 -34.92 -9.68
CA SER A 2 3.41 -33.55 -10.21
C SER A 2 3.41 -32.56 -9.05
N ILE A 3 4.55 -31.90 -8.82
CA ILE A 3 4.64 -30.81 -7.85
C ILE A 3 4.06 -29.57 -8.55
N PHE A 4 2.77 -29.31 -8.36
CA PHE A 4 2.16 -28.06 -8.77
C PHE A 4 2.79 -26.91 -7.97
N LYS A 5 3.71 -26.16 -8.58
CA LYS A 5 4.11 -24.84 -8.05
C LYS A 5 2.89 -23.92 -8.13
N LYS A 6 2.22 -23.71 -7.00
CA LYS A 6 1.11 -22.76 -6.91
C LYS A 6 1.66 -21.36 -7.21
N GLN A 7 1.25 -20.78 -8.34
CA GLN A 7 1.58 -19.39 -8.64
C GLN A 7 0.88 -18.47 -7.63
N LEU A 8 1.60 -17.46 -7.17
CA LEU A 8 1.05 -16.44 -6.28
C LEU A 8 0.14 -15.52 -7.07
N THR A 9 -0.94 -15.09 -6.45
CA THR A 9 -1.75 -13.99 -7.00
C THR A 9 -1.01 -12.66 -6.85
N ASP A 10 -1.37 -11.65 -7.65
CA ASP A 10 -0.87 -10.27 -7.49
C ASP A 10 -0.93 -9.83 -6.03
N ARG A 11 -2.06 -10.04 -5.37
CA ARG A 11 -2.27 -9.66 -3.97
C ARG A 11 -1.25 -10.32 -3.05
N GLN A 12 -0.96 -11.60 -3.24
CA GLN A 12 0.03 -12.32 -2.45
C GLN A 12 1.47 -11.84 -2.71
N VAL A 13 1.77 -11.43 -3.95
CA VAL A 13 3.06 -10.82 -4.30
C VAL A 13 3.22 -9.48 -3.59
N ALA A 14 2.23 -8.59 -3.69
CA ALA A 14 2.24 -7.29 -3.04
C ALA A 14 2.27 -7.41 -1.51
N THR A 15 1.50 -8.34 -0.92
CA THR A 15 1.53 -8.59 0.52
C THR A 15 2.90 -9.04 1.01
N ARG A 16 3.57 -9.95 0.29
CA ARG A 16 4.94 -10.35 0.62
C ARG A 16 5.91 -9.19 0.54
N LEU A 17 5.78 -8.35 -0.49
CA LEU A 17 6.61 -7.16 -0.62
C LEU A 17 6.38 -6.16 0.53
N ALA A 18 5.13 -5.95 0.93
CA ALA A 18 4.78 -5.07 2.06
C ALA A 18 5.48 -5.48 3.36
N TRP A 19 5.60 -6.79 3.62
CA TRP A 19 6.34 -7.31 4.77
C TRP A 19 7.83 -6.98 4.74
N HIS A 20 8.45 -6.90 3.55
CA HIS A 20 9.87 -6.56 3.42
C HIS A 20 10.18 -5.09 3.78
N PHE A 21 9.18 -4.22 3.74
CA PHE A 21 9.34 -2.80 4.04
C PHE A 21 9.08 -2.45 5.50
N ILE A 22 8.68 -3.42 6.33
CA ILE A 22 8.53 -3.23 7.77
C ILE A 22 9.88 -2.80 8.38
N GLY A 23 9.85 -1.68 9.09
CA GLY A 23 11.03 -1.10 9.75
C GLY A 23 11.75 -0.01 8.93
N LEU A 24 11.37 0.20 7.66
CA LEU A 24 11.82 1.38 6.92
C LEU A 24 11.22 2.66 7.54
N PRO A 25 11.97 3.77 7.56
CA PRO A 25 11.48 5.01 8.14
C PRO A 25 10.39 5.63 7.27
N TYR A 26 9.53 6.41 7.93
CA TYR A 26 8.64 7.31 7.23
C TYR A 26 9.40 8.56 6.75
N ILE A 27 9.22 8.93 5.50
CA ILE A 27 9.77 10.16 4.91
C ILE A 27 8.65 10.84 4.13
N TRP A 28 8.33 12.09 4.43
CA TRP A 28 7.34 12.85 3.66
C TRP A 28 7.76 12.97 2.19
N GLY A 29 6.91 12.51 1.26
CA GLY A 29 7.24 12.41 -0.16
C GLY A 29 8.21 11.28 -0.51
N GLY A 30 8.49 10.36 0.43
CA GLY A 30 9.39 9.24 0.20
C GLY A 30 8.77 8.15 -0.67
N ASP A 31 9.53 7.66 -1.65
CA ASP A 31 9.14 6.63 -2.59
C ASP A 31 10.24 5.58 -2.84
N ASP A 32 11.17 5.43 -1.87
CA ASP A 32 12.39 4.64 -2.04
C ASP A 32 12.38 3.36 -1.16
N PRO A 33 12.54 2.15 -1.75
CA PRO A 33 12.50 0.87 -1.04
C PRO A 33 13.70 0.57 -0.13
N VAL A 34 14.65 1.50 -0.04
CA VAL A 34 15.83 1.44 0.83
C VAL A 34 15.83 2.59 1.83
N LEU A 35 15.51 3.80 1.39
CA LEU A 35 15.60 4.99 2.23
C LEU A 35 14.36 5.22 3.08
N GLY A 36 13.17 4.87 2.59
CA GLY A 36 11.91 5.10 3.31
C GLY A 36 10.79 5.62 2.42
N PHE A 37 9.59 5.60 2.98
CA PHE A 37 8.35 5.89 2.25
C PHE A 37 7.47 6.90 2.97
N ASP A 38 6.64 7.64 2.24
CA ASP A 38 5.37 8.12 2.79
C ASP A 38 4.24 7.10 2.57
N CYS A 39 3.04 7.42 3.07
CA CYS A 39 1.89 6.52 2.99
C CYS A 39 1.55 6.12 1.54
N SER A 40 1.55 7.08 0.63
CA SER A 40 1.27 6.88 -0.80
C SER A 40 2.44 6.19 -1.49
N GLY A 41 3.68 6.57 -1.20
CA GLY A 41 4.89 5.99 -1.78
C GLY A 41 4.97 4.50 -1.54
N LEU A 42 4.69 4.04 -0.31
CA LEU A 42 4.60 2.62 0.01
C LEU A 42 3.55 1.93 -0.88
N VAL A 43 2.33 2.44 -0.94
CA VAL A 43 1.24 1.82 -1.70
C VAL A 43 1.53 1.83 -3.20
N ILE A 44 2.12 2.90 -3.73
CA ILE A 44 2.54 2.99 -5.13
C ILE A 44 3.54 1.89 -5.46
N GLU A 45 4.55 1.69 -4.61
CA GLU A 45 5.56 0.65 -4.81
C GLU A 45 4.93 -0.75 -4.84
N LEU A 46 4.02 -1.03 -3.90
CA LEU A 46 3.28 -2.29 -3.87
C LEU A 46 2.46 -2.50 -5.15
N LEU A 47 1.72 -1.47 -5.62
CA LEU A 47 0.91 -1.57 -6.83
C LEU A 47 1.76 -1.69 -8.10
N ARG A 48 2.93 -1.06 -8.15
CA ARG A 48 3.89 -1.19 -9.26
C ARG A 48 4.45 -2.60 -9.36
N SER A 49 4.76 -3.23 -8.22
CA SER A 49 5.28 -4.61 -8.18
C SER A 49 4.38 -5.64 -8.88
N VAL A 50 3.09 -5.32 -9.00
CA VAL A 50 2.05 -6.15 -9.62
C VAL A 50 1.38 -5.49 -10.81
N ASN A 51 2.05 -4.52 -11.44
CA ASN A 51 1.60 -3.82 -12.65
C ASN A 51 0.20 -3.19 -12.56
N ARG A 52 -0.22 -2.74 -11.36
CA ARG A 52 -1.47 -1.98 -11.16
C ARG A 52 -1.30 -0.48 -11.29
N LEU A 53 -0.05 -0.01 -11.31
CA LEU A 53 0.32 1.35 -11.66
C LEU A 53 1.48 1.34 -12.67
N PRO A 54 1.62 2.39 -13.50
CA PRO A 54 2.80 2.59 -14.33
C PRO A 54 4.10 2.67 -13.51
N ARG A 55 5.22 2.28 -14.15
CA ARG A 55 6.57 2.34 -13.53
C ARG A 55 7.03 3.74 -13.14
N LYS A 56 6.40 4.79 -13.68
CA LYS A 56 6.71 6.20 -13.39
C LYS A 56 5.42 6.95 -13.07
N GLY A 57 5.51 7.99 -12.27
CA GLY A 57 4.39 8.82 -11.82
C GLY A 57 4.32 8.90 -10.30
N ASP A 58 3.45 9.75 -9.79
CA ASP A 58 3.21 9.88 -8.36
C ASP A 58 1.72 10.10 -8.13
N TRP A 59 1.21 9.60 -6.99
CA TRP A 59 -0.20 9.61 -6.66
C TRP A 59 -0.39 9.83 -5.16
N THR A 60 -1.06 10.93 -4.81
CA THR A 60 -1.48 11.15 -3.43
C THR A 60 -2.51 10.11 -2.97
N ALA A 61 -2.63 9.90 -1.65
CA ALA A 61 -3.69 9.05 -1.08
C ALA A 61 -5.09 9.40 -1.59
N SER A 62 -5.40 10.70 -1.72
CA SER A 62 -6.66 11.18 -2.33
C SER A 62 -6.83 10.77 -3.79
N THR A 63 -5.75 10.70 -4.57
CA THR A 63 -5.83 10.29 -5.97
C THR A 63 -6.01 8.79 -6.10
N LEU A 64 -5.26 8.01 -5.31
CA LEU A 64 -5.40 6.55 -5.25
C LEU A 64 -6.83 6.13 -4.88
N SER A 65 -7.49 6.83 -3.95
CA SER A 65 -8.86 6.48 -3.54
C SER A 65 -9.90 6.61 -4.65
N ARG A 66 -9.65 7.46 -5.66
CA ARG A 66 -10.53 7.64 -6.81
C ARG A 66 -10.25 6.65 -7.93
N MET A 67 -9.11 5.96 -7.89
CA MET A 67 -8.68 5.03 -8.94
C MET A 67 -9.23 3.61 -8.75
N PHE A 68 -9.58 3.24 -7.51
CA PHE A 68 -10.02 1.89 -7.18
C PHE A 68 -11.48 1.90 -6.71
N PRO A 69 -12.28 0.87 -7.04
CA PRO A 69 -13.65 0.78 -6.58
C PRO A 69 -13.70 0.50 -5.07
N SER A 70 -14.70 1.07 -4.40
CA SER A 70 -14.99 0.76 -3.00
C SER A 70 -15.47 -0.68 -2.86
N ILE A 71 -15.08 -1.33 -1.77
CA ILE A 71 -15.53 -2.68 -1.39
C ILE A 71 -16.17 -2.65 0.00
N LEU A 72 -17.09 -3.59 0.25
CA LEU A 72 -17.88 -3.63 1.50
C LEU A 72 -17.07 -4.06 2.73
N SER A 73 -16.03 -4.86 2.53
CA SER A 73 -15.19 -5.38 3.60
C SER A 73 -13.72 -5.42 3.21
N PRO A 74 -12.79 -5.09 4.13
CA PRO A 74 -11.37 -5.24 3.89
C PRO A 74 -10.99 -6.69 3.57
N GLN A 75 -10.07 -6.86 2.62
CA GLN A 75 -9.49 -8.14 2.24
C GLN A 75 -8.01 -7.93 1.90
N GLU A 76 -7.26 -9.01 1.76
CA GLU A 76 -5.88 -8.93 1.27
C GLU A 76 -5.81 -8.17 -0.06
N GLY A 77 -4.92 -7.19 -0.15
CA GLY A 77 -4.76 -6.31 -1.32
C GLY A 77 -5.72 -5.13 -1.37
N ALA A 78 -6.63 -4.98 -0.40
CA ALA A 78 -7.45 -3.78 -0.29
C ALA A 78 -6.62 -2.58 0.18
N LEU A 79 -7.01 -1.39 -0.26
CA LEU A 79 -6.47 -0.13 0.25
C LEU A 79 -7.49 0.48 1.21
N VAL A 80 -7.03 0.91 2.38
CA VAL A 80 -7.85 1.63 3.36
C VAL A 80 -7.39 3.07 3.38
N PHE A 81 -8.33 4.00 3.24
CA PHE A 81 -8.07 5.43 3.18
C PHE A 81 -8.60 6.08 4.45
N TYR A 82 -7.81 6.97 5.04
CA TYR A 82 -8.18 7.74 6.22
C TYR A 82 -8.22 9.23 5.89
N GLY A 83 -9.12 9.94 6.57
CA GLY A 83 -9.32 11.38 6.36
C GLY A 83 -10.68 11.85 6.85
N GLY A 84 -10.95 13.14 6.65
CA GLY A 84 -12.27 13.73 6.87
C GLY A 84 -13.12 13.69 5.59
N SER A 85 -14.37 14.14 5.70
CA SER A 85 -15.34 14.17 4.59
C SER A 85 -14.81 14.83 3.32
N ASP A 86 -13.96 15.85 3.46
CA ASP A 86 -13.48 16.65 2.33
C ASP A 86 -12.06 16.31 1.88
N LYS A 87 -11.31 15.51 2.66
CA LYS A 87 -9.89 15.25 2.38
C LYS A 87 -9.41 13.93 2.93
N ILE A 88 -8.90 13.10 2.04
CA ILE A 88 -8.11 11.90 2.37
C ILE A 88 -6.66 12.30 2.62
N THR A 89 -6.16 11.94 3.79
CA THR A 89 -4.83 12.34 4.28
C THR A 89 -3.86 11.18 4.37
N HIS A 90 -4.35 9.94 4.37
CA HIS A 90 -3.50 8.77 4.58
C HIS A 90 -4.08 7.53 3.89
N VAL A 91 -3.21 6.57 3.56
CA VAL A 91 -3.57 5.29 2.96
C VAL A 91 -2.74 4.15 3.56
N ALA A 92 -3.38 3.00 3.77
CA ALA A 92 -2.78 1.76 4.22
C ALA A 92 -3.09 0.60 3.28
N TYR A 93 -2.21 -0.40 3.22
CA TYR A 93 -2.39 -1.62 2.42
C TYR A 93 -2.79 -2.79 3.32
N CYS A 94 -3.94 -3.40 3.06
CA CYS A 94 -4.42 -4.50 3.89
C CYS A 94 -3.83 -5.84 3.47
N ILE A 95 -3.23 -6.52 4.45
CA ILE A 95 -2.62 -7.84 4.28
C ILE A 95 -3.61 -8.96 4.58
N ASN A 96 -4.74 -8.65 5.23
CA ASN A 96 -5.90 -9.51 5.39
C ASN A 96 -7.13 -8.66 5.78
N SER A 97 -8.22 -9.29 6.23
CA SER A 97 -9.46 -8.59 6.59
C SER A 97 -9.39 -7.77 7.89
N LYS A 98 -8.30 -7.85 8.64
CA LYS A 98 -8.15 -7.23 9.97
C LYS A 98 -6.90 -6.37 10.13
N LEU A 99 -5.85 -6.66 9.36
CA LEU A 99 -4.54 -6.04 9.49
C LEU A 99 -4.13 -5.36 8.20
N CYS A 100 -3.53 -4.20 8.34
CA CYS A 100 -2.96 -3.43 7.25
C CYS A 100 -1.53 -3.00 7.63
N ILE A 101 -0.67 -2.88 6.61
CA ILE A 101 0.68 -2.32 6.70
C ILE A 101 0.61 -0.93 6.10
N GLU A 102 1.28 0.02 6.75
CA GLU A 102 1.32 1.42 6.34
C GLU A 102 2.69 2.02 6.66
N ALA A 103 3.09 3.01 5.87
CA ALA A 103 4.12 3.95 6.26
C ALA A 103 3.43 5.03 7.10
N GLY A 104 3.23 4.73 8.38
CA GLY A 104 2.65 5.64 9.36
C GLY A 104 3.77 6.44 10.03
N GLY A 105 3.86 7.74 9.74
CA GLY A 105 4.90 8.64 10.26
C GLY A 105 4.86 8.93 11.75
N GLY A 106 4.25 8.06 12.56
CA GLY A 106 4.24 8.15 14.01
C GLY A 106 3.62 9.42 14.57
N GLY A 107 2.31 9.39 14.83
CA GLY A 107 1.66 10.29 15.80
C GLY A 107 1.50 11.75 15.34
N ARG A 108 0.49 12.40 15.90
CA ARG A 108 0.16 13.80 15.63
C ARG A 108 0.83 14.64 16.73
N ASP A 109 2.15 14.53 16.84
CA ASP A 109 2.92 15.08 17.95
C ASP A 109 4.10 15.89 17.40
N ASN A 110 3.78 16.96 16.66
CA ASN A 110 4.65 18.11 16.39
C ASN A 110 3.83 19.39 16.59
#